data_AF-A0A251LXN7-F1
#
_entry.id   AF-A0A251LXN7-F1
#
_cell.length_a   1.000
_cell.length_b   1.000
_cell.length_c   1.000
_cell.angle_alpha   90.00
_cell.angle_beta   90.00
_cell.angle_gamma   90.00
#
_symmetry.space_group_name_H-M   'P 1'
#
loop_
_entity.id
_entity.type
_entity.pdbx_description
1 polymer ?
#
loop_
_entity_poly.entity_id
_entity_poly.type
_entity_poly.pdbx_seq_one_letter_code
_entity_poly.pdbx_strand_id
1 'polypeptide(L)'
;MKRKREMEKESEIQSAIEELSMLIQLKTSDNHGAALIPTRPFLYVCNLVIQVLDKIGPTMAVLRQDINQNVERIELQCDSDPSLYSNLVEILKKEADEGNARKGTSCSKAFVWLTRANIGCYTLLFSSLSSSDYANFSSFFNHRFLQY
;
A
#
# COMPACT_ATOMS: atom_id res chain seq x y z
N MET A 1 -19.65 -9.83 -28.80
CA MET A 1 -18.44 -10.19 -28.00
C MET A 1 -18.13 -9.19 -26.88
N LYS A 2 -18.46 -7.88 -27.00
CA LYS A 2 -18.17 -6.83 -25.99
C LYS A 2 -18.87 -7.04 -24.63
N ARG A 3 -20.19 -7.28 -24.60
CA ARG A 3 -20.96 -7.44 -23.35
C ARG A 3 -20.53 -8.60 -22.45
N LYS A 4 -19.96 -9.67 -23.02
CA LYS A 4 -19.55 -10.85 -22.24
C LYS A 4 -18.32 -10.57 -21.37
N ARG A 5 -17.39 -9.76 -21.87
CA ARG A 5 -16.16 -9.37 -21.15
C ARG A 5 -16.41 -8.31 -20.05
N GLU A 6 -17.47 -7.53 -20.19
CA GLU A 6 -17.87 -6.53 -19.17
C GLU A 6 -18.50 -7.22 -17.96
N MET A 7 -19.39 -8.20 -18.17
CA MET A 7 -19.96 -9.01 -17.08
C MET A 7 -18.91 -9.86 -16.34
N GLU A 8 -17.90 -10.38 -17.05
CA GLU A 8 -16.79 -11.13 -16.43
C GLU A 8 -15.98 -10.24 -15.47
N LYS A 9 -15.65 -9.01 -15.88
CA LYS A 9 -14.94 -8.04 -15.02
C LYS A 9 -15.75 -7.58 -13.82
N GLU A 10 -17.06 -7.39 -13.98
CA GLU A 10 -17.95 -7.04 -12.89
C GLU A 10 -18.01 -8.16 -11.83
N SER A 11 -18.02 -9.41 -12.29
CA SER A 11 -17.98 -10.61 -11.43
C SER A 11 -16.65 -10.76 -10.68
N GLU A 12 -15.51 -10.49 -11.34
CA GLU A 12 -14.18 -10.53 -10.71
C GLU A 12 -14.04 -9.49 -9.59
N ILE A 13 -14.53 -8.27 -9.82
CA ILE A 13 -14.52 -7.19 -8.82
C ILE A 13 -15.41 -7.57 -7.64
N GLN A 14 -16.61 -8.12 -7.90
CA GLN A 14 -17.54 -8.51 -6.86
C GLN A 14 -17.00 -9.67 -6.01
N SER A 15 -16.31 -10.63 -6.64
CA SER A 15 -15.60 -11.72 -5.95
C SER A 15 -14.48 -11.19 -5.06
N ALA A 16 -13.67 -10.24 -5.56
CA ALA A 16 -12.60 -9.63 -4.75
C ALA A 16 -13.17 -8.85 -3.55
N ILE A 17 -14.32 -8.18 -3.72
CA ILE A 17 -15.03 -7.48 -2.64
C ILE A 17 -15.53 -8.47 -1.59
N GLU A 18 -16.08 -9.62 -2.00
CA GLU A 18 -16.54 -10.67 -1.08
C GLU A 18 -15.39 -11.33 -0.33
N GLU A 19 -14.28 -11.65 -0.99
CA GLU A 19 -13.08 -12.18 -0.33
C GLU A 19 -12.52 -11.21 0.71
N LEU A 20 -12.43 -9.92 0.37
CA LEU A 20 -12.01 -8.87 1.30
C LEU A 20 -12.98 -8.73 2.48
N SER A 21 -14.29 -8.86 2.23
CA SER A 21 -15.33 -8.78 3.27
C SER A 21 -15.27 -9.97 4.24
N MET A 22 -15.03 -11.18 3.75
CA MET A 22 -14.84 -12.35 4.60
C MET A 22 -13.57 -12.23 5.45
N LEU A 23 -12.49 -11.66 4.89
CA LEU A 23 -11.24 -11.43 5.61
C LEU A 23 -11.40 -10.45 6.78
N ILE A 24 -12.33 -9.50 6.66
CA ILE A 24 -12.68 -8.53 7.70
C ILE A 24 -13.54 -9.19 8.80
N GLN A 25 -14.49 -10.06 8.42
CA GLN A 25 -15.42 -10.70 9.37
C GLN A 25 -14.75 -11.80 10.22
N LEU A 26 -13.77 -12.53 9.69
CA LEU A 26 -13.13 -13.64 10.41
C LEU A 26 -12.20 -13.20 11.55
N LYS A 27 -11.89 -11.90 11.64
CA LYS A 27 -10.90 -11.35 12.61
C LYS A 27 -11.47 -10.45 13.70
N THR A 28 -12.79 -10.33 13.82
CA THR A 28 -13.44 -9.55 14.89
C THR A 28 -13.73 -10.35 16.17
N SER A 29 -13.36 -11.64 16.24
CA SER A 29 -13.71 -12.50 17.37
C SER A 29 -12.85 -12.32 18.62
N ASP A 30 -11.64 -11.74 18.53
CA ASP A 30 -10.75 -11.64 19.69
C ASP A 30 -10.38 -10.19 20.03
N ASN A 31 -11.11 -9.67 21.01
CA ASN A 31 -10.76 -8.71 22.06
C ASN A 31 -9.80 -7.52 21.78
N HIS A 32 -10.33 -6.34 22.14
CA HIS A 32 -9.67 -5.05 22.43
C HIS A 32 -9.12 -4.24 21.26
N GLY A 33 -9.96 -3.39 20.66
CA GLY A 33 -9.64 -2.00 20.24
C GLY A 33 -8.36 -1.72 19.42
N ALA A 34 -7.64 -2.73 18.98
CA ALA A 34 -6.37 -2.64 18.31
C ALA A 34 -6.67 -2.54 16.82
N ALA A 35 -6.27 -1.43 16.21
CA ALA A 35 -6.31 -1.29 14.77
C ALA A 35 -5.61 -2.49 14.14
N LEU A 36 -6.37 -3.32 13.43
CA LEU A 36 -5.83 -4.47 12.73
C LEU A 36 -5.50 -4.01 11.30
N ILE A 37 -4.23 -4.04 10.94
CA ILE A 37 -3.79 -3.73 9.57
C ILE A 37 -3.20 -5.02 9.01
N PRO A 38 -3.97 -5.80 8.23
CA PRO A 38 -3.46 -7.02 7.61
C PRO A 38 -2.23 -6.72 6.73
N THR A 39 -1.09 -7.32 7.07
CA THR A 39 0.19 -7.04 6.41
C THR A 39 0.15 -7.36 4.91
N ARG A 40 -0.37 -8.54 4.54
CA ARG A 40 -0.43 -9.00 3.15
C ARG A 40 -1.32 -8.11 2.25
N PRO A 41 -2.57 -7.78 2.64
CA PRO A 41 -3.38 -6.81 1.90
C PRO A 41 -2.73 -5.42 1.76
N PHE A 42 -2.07 -4.93 2.80
CA PHE A 42 -1.37 -3.63 2.72
C PHE A 42 -0.24 -3.65 1.68
N LEU A 43 0.59 -4.70 1.68
CA LEU A 43 1.68 -4.86 0.71
C LEU A 43 1.14 -5.05 -0.71
N TYR A 44 0.04 -5.78 -0.86
CA TYR A 44 -0.64 -5.94 -2.15
C TYR A 44 -1.07 -4.58 -2.73
N VAL A 45 -1.64 -3.71 -1.91
CA VAL A 45 -1.98 -2.34 -2.33
C VAL A 45 -0.74 -1.54 -2.75
N CYS A 46 0.37 -1.62 -2.01
CA CYS A 46 1.61 -0.95 -2.40
C CYS A 46 2.14 -1.45 -3.75
N ASN A 47 2.03 -2.75 -4.02
CA ASN A 47 2.39 -3.36 -5.31
C ASN A 47 1.49 -2.89 -6.46
N LEU A 48 0.19 -2.66 -6.21
CA LEU A 48 -0.69 -2.06 -7.21
C LEU A 48 -0.27 -0.62 -7.55
N VAL A 49 0.16 0.16 -6.55
CA VAL A 49 0.68 1.52 -6.80
C VAL A 49 1.95 1.47 -7.65
N ILE A 50 2.88 0.55 -7.38
CA ILE A 50 4.07 0.33 -8.22
C ILE A 50 3.67 0.06 -9.67
N GLN A 51 2.69 -0.81 -9.91
CA GLN A 51 2.21 -1.11 -11.26
C GLN A 51 1.62 0.12 -11.97
N VAL A 52 0.90 0.98 -11.25
CA VAL A 52 0.41 2.25 -11.79
C VAL A 52 1.57 3.17 -12.17
N LEU A 53 2.58 3.29 -11.31
CA LEU A 53 3.77 4.12 -11.59
C LEU A 53 4.56 3.58 -12.80
N ASP A 54 4.60 2.27 -13.00
CA ASP A 54 5.21 1.66 -14.19
C ASP A 54 4.49 2.04 -15.49
N LYS A 55 3.17 2.22 -15.44
CA LYS A 55 2.40 2.71 -16.60
C LYS A 55 2.66 4.19 -16.91
N ILE A 56 3.02 4.99 -15.90
CA ILE A 56 3.38 6.40 -16.09
C ILE A 56 4.76 6.50 -16.76
N GLY A 57 5.69 5.62 -16.39
CA GLY A 57 6.97 5.47 -17.07
C GLY A 57 8.18 6.00 -16.29
N PRO A 58 9.33 6.23 -16.96
CA PRO A 58 10.64 6.40 -16.30
C PRO A 58 10.73 7.62 -15.38
N THR A 59 9.88 8.63 -15.55
CA THR A 59 9.86 9.81 -14.68
C THR A 59 9.48 9.46 -13.24
N MET A 60 8.82 8.32 -13.00
CA MET A 60 8.46 7.83 -11.66
C MET A 60 9.47 6.82 -11.09
N ALA A 61 10.63 6.62 -11.73
CA ALA A 61 11.58 5.58 -11.36
C ALA A 61 12.10 5.69 -9.92
N VAL A 62 12.38 6.91 -9.45
CA VAL A 62 12.86 7.17 -8.08
C VAL A 62 11.78 6.78 -7.06
N LEU A 63 10.56 7.28 -7.25
CA LEU A 63 9.43 6.96 -6.38
C LEU A 63 9.14 5.45 -6.34
N ARG A 64 9.18 4.78 -7.49
CA ARG A 64 8.99 3.33 -7.58
C ARG A 64 10.08 2.59 -6.79
N GLN A 65 11.34 3.02 -6.92
CA GLN A 65 12.44 2.41 -6.17
C GLN A 65 12.23 2.56 -4.67
N ASP A 66 11.83 3.74 -4.19
CA ASP A 66 11.58 3.99 -2.78
C ASP A 66 10.41 3.16 -2.25
N ILE A 67 9.32 3.01 -3.01
CA ILE A 67 8.19 2.14 -2.62
C ILE A 67 8.67 0.69 -2.54
N ASN A 68 9.37 0.18 -3.56
CA ASN A 68 9.89 -1.19 -3.55
C ASN A 68 10.78 -1.47 -2.35
N GLN A 69 11.73 -0.58 -2.04
CA GLN A 69 12.62 -0.77 -0.89
C GLN A 69 11.88 -0.77 0.45
N ASN A 70 10.80 0.01 0.57
CA ASN A 70 9.99 0.03 1.79
C ASN A 70 9.05 -1.18 1.89
N VAL A 71 8.51 -1.66 0.77
CA VAL A 71 7.72 -2.91 0.69
C VAL A 71 8.59 -4.10 1.08
N GLU A 72 9.75 -4.26 0.44
CA GLU A 72 10.69 -5.35 0.70
C GLU A 72 11.12 -5.38 2.18
N ARG A 73 11.34 -4.20 2.79
CA ARG A 73 11.67 -4.09 4.21
C ARG A 73 10.59 -4.67 5.13
N ILE A 74 9.32 -4.40 4.83
CA ILE A 74 8.20 -4.94 5.61
C ILE A 74 7.99 -6.44 5.32
N GLU A 75 8.19 -6.86 4.06
CA GLU A 75 8.12 -8.28 3.66
C GLU A 75 9.16 -9.13 4.39
N LEU A 76 10.42 -8.70 4.44
CA LEU A 76 11.48 -9.39 5.18
C LEU A 76 11.12 -9.57 6.65
N GLN A 77 10.51 -8.56 7.27
CA GLN A 77 10.07 -8.66 8.65
C GLN A 77 8.87 -9.62 8.78
N CYS A 78 7.92 -9.59 7.84
CA CYS A 78 6.79 -10.51 7.80
C CYS A 78 7.22 -11.97 7.64
N ASP A 79 8.21 -12.24 6.77
CA ASP A 79 8.67 -13.60 6.47
C ASP A 79 9.50 -14.20 7.62
N SER A 80 10.00 -13.38 8.54
CA SER A 80 10.70 -13.86 9.75
C SER A 80 9.78 -14.58 10.74
N ASP A 81 8.51 -14.18 10.82
CA ASP A 81 7.45 -14.90 11.54
C ASP A 81 6.08 -14.55 10.93
N PRO A 82 5.62 -15.31 9.92
CA PRO A 82 4.37 -15.03 9.21
C PRO A 82 3.13 -15.09 10.09
N SER A 83 3.18 -15.81 11.21
CA SER A 83 2.05 -15.98 12.12
C SER A 83 1.86 -14.73 12.98
N LEU A 84 2.95 -14.26 13.59
CA LEU A 84 2.99 -13.09 14.46
C LEU A 84 2.84 -11.78 13.68
N TYR A 85 3.50 -11.67 12.53
CA TYR A 85 3.54 -10.46 11.73
C TYR A 85 2.47 -10.40 10.63
N SER A 86 1.42 -11.24 10.75
CA SER A 86 0.22 -11.16 9.91
C SER A 86 -0.55 -9.84 10.11
N ASN A 87 -0.34 -9.18 11.26
CA ASN A 87 -0.82 -7.84 11.58
C ASN A 87 0.36 -6.87 11.62
N LEU A 88 0.30 -5.81 10.82
CA LEU A 88 1.34 -4.82 10.71
C LEU A 88 1.56 -4.07 12.03
N VAL A 89 0.51 -3.92 12.85
CA VAL A 89 0.63 -3.29 14.17
C VAL A 89 1.54 -4.09 15.10
N GLU A 90 1.63 -5.41 14.97
CA GLU A 90 2.55 -6.24 15.77
C GLU A 90 4.00 -6.03 15.32
N ILE A 91 4.24 -5.80 14.02
CA ILE A 91 5.57 -5.40 13.51
C ILE A 91 5.99 -4.06 14.14
N LEU A 92 5.08 -3.08 14.17
CA LEU A 92 5.36 -1.75 14.70
C LEU A 92 5.58 -1.75 16.22
N LYS A 93 4.79 -2.53 16.97
CA LYS A 93 4.95 -2.69 18.42
C LYS A 93 6.30 -3.29 18.75
N LYS A 94 6.65 -4.43 18.13
CA LYS A 94 7.95 -5.09 18.31
C LYS A 94 9.10 -4.11 18.07
N GLU A 95 9.03 -3.35 16.99
CA GLU A 95 10.09 -2.41 16.64
C GLU A 95 10.17 -1.19 17.59
N ALA A 96 9.04 -0.78 18.16
CA ALA A 96 8.99 0.22 19.22
C ALA A 96 9.60 -0.30 20.52
N ASP A 97 9.27 -1.53 20.91
CA ASP A 97 9.76 -2.19 22.12
C ASP A 97 11.28 -2.42 22.07
N GLU A 98 11.82 -2.75 20.89
CA GLU A 98 13.26 -2.87 20.65
C GLU A 98 13.99 -1.52 20.52
N GLY A 99 13.26 -0.39 20.54
CA GLY A 99 13.82 0.95 20.34
C GLY A 99 14.32 1.20 18.90
N ASN A 100 13.96 0.33 17.96
CA ASN A 100 14.40 0.38 16.57
C ASN A 100 13.52 1.30 15.70
N ALA A 101 12.33 1.69 16.17
CA ALA A 101 11.34 2.41 15.37
C ALA A 101 11.83 3.73 14.73
N ARG A 102 12.82 4.40 15.34
CA ARG A 102 13.38 5.67 14.84
C ARG A 102 14.63 5.49 13.95
N LYS A 103 15.19 4.29 13.84
CA LYS A 103 16.36 4.02 12.99
C LYS A 103 16.03 4.28 11.52
N GLY A 104 17.05 4.65 10.74
CA GLY A 104 16.88 5.04 9.33
C GLY A 104 16.19 3.97 8.47
N THR A 105 16.42 2.69 8.77
CA THR A 105 15.91 1.53 8.03
C THR A 105 14.79 0.81 8.78
N SER A 106 13.99 1.51 9.58
CA SER A 106 12.93 0.89 10.37
C SER A 106 11.67 0.57 9.55
N CYS A 107 10.96 -0.50 9.91
CA CYS A 107 9.65 -0.85 9.34
C CYS A 107 8.60 0.23 9.64
N SER A 108 8.72 0.91 10.78
CA SER A 108 7.86 2.01 11.20
C SER A 108 7.97 3.22 10.28
N LYS A 109 9.20 3.60 9.90
CA LYS A 109 9.42 4.68 8.93
C LYS A 109 8.95 4.27 7.55
N ALA A 110 9.21 3.02 7.13
CA ALA A 110 8.72 2.47 5.88
C ALA A 110 7.18 2.55 5.80
N PHE A 111 6.49 2.12 6.86
CA PHE A 111 5.04 2.15 6.92
C PHE A 111 4.45 3.57 6.85
N VAL A 112 5.00 4.52 7.60
CA VAL A 112 4.56 5.92 7.56
C VAL A 112 4.79 6.51 6.17
N TRP A 113 5.94 6.23 5.57
CA TRP A 113 6.28 6.70 4.22
C TRP A 113 5.33 6.13 3.18
N LEU A 114 5.07 4.82 3.21
CA LEU A 114 4.14 4.14 2.31
C LEU A 114 2.72 4.66 2.47
N THR A 115 2.25 4.87 3.69
CA THR A 115 0.91 5.42 3.92
C THR A 115 0.76 6.82 3.32
N ARG A 116 1.78 7.68 3.47
CA ARG A 116 1.80 9.01 2.87
C ARG A 116 1.88 8.96 1.34
N ALA A 117 2.71 8.09 0.79
CA ALA A 117 2.87 7.90 -0.65
C ALA A 117 1.58 7.36 -1.29
N ASN A 118 0.95 6.36 -0.67
CA ASN A 118 -0.33 5.80 -1.10
C ASN A 118 -1.42 6.87 -1.11
N ILE A 119 -1.62 7.61 0.00
CA ILE A 119 -2.62 8.69 0.06
C ILE A 119 -2.34 9.76 -1.00
N GLY A 120 -1.07 10.13 -1.20
CA GLY A 120 -0.66 11.04 -2.27
C GLY A 120 -1.03 10.52 -3.66
N CYS A 121 -0.68 9.27 -3.98
CA CYS A 121 -1.01 8.65 -5.25
C CYS A 121 -2.53 8.56 -5.47
N TYR A 122 -3.32 8.14 -4.47
CA TYR A 122 -4.78 8.08 -4.57
C TYR A 122 -5.39 9.45 -4.84
N THR A 123 -4.97 10.47 -4.08
CA THR A 123 -5.47 11.84 -4.26
C THR A 123 -5.17 12.35 -5.66
N LEU A 124 -3.96 12.08 -6.16
CA LEU A 124 -3.54 12.51 -7.49
C LEU A 124 -4.27 11.75 -8.60
N LEU A 125 -4.42 10.43 -8.48
CA LEU A 125 -5.17 9.62 -9.43
C LEU A 125 -6.63 10.05 -9.49
N PHE A 126 -7.27 10.26 -8.34
CA PHE A 126 -8.64 10.76 -8.27
C PHE A 126 -8.78 12.14 -8.92
N SER A 127 -7.83 13.04 -8.66
CA SER A 127 -7.83 14.40 -9.25
C SER A 127 -7.58 14.38 -10.76
N SER A 128 -6.72 13.47 -11.25
CA SER A 128 -6.42 13.27 -12.67
C SER A 128 -7.51 12.50 -13.43
N LEU A 129 -8.35 11.74 -12.73
CA LEU A 129 -9.57 11.16 -13.31
C LEU A 129 -10.69 12.21 -13.37
N SER A 130 -10.73 13.13 -12.40
CA SER A 130 -11.70 14.22 -12.36
C SER A 130 -11.36 15.39 -13.29
N SER A 131 -10.07 15.64 -13.51
CA SER A 131 -9.55 16.67 -14.43
C SER A 131 -8.81 15.92 -15.52
N SER A 132 -9.25 15.97 -16.77
CA SER A 132 -8.75 15.22 -17.94
C SER A 132 -7.28 15.53 -18.35
N ASP A 133 -6.38 15.79 -17.40
CA ASP A 133 -5.11 16.48 -17.61
C ASP A 133 -3.95 15.81 -16.84
N TYR A 134 -3.35 14.80 -17.49
CA TYR A 134 -2.27 13.96 -16.94
C TYR A 134 -0.92 14.70 -16.76
N ALA A 135 -0.73 15.85 -17.39
CA ALA A 135 0.55 16.56 -17.44
C ALA A 135 1.01 17.13 -16.08
N ASN A 136 0.08 17.37 -15.15
CA ASN A 136 0.38 17.93 -13.83
C ASN A 136 0.89 16.89 -12.82
N PHE A 137 0.76 15.59 -13.10
CA PHE A 137 1.14 14.54 -12.16
C PHE A 137 2.65 14.56 -11.85
N SER A 138 3.49 14.64 -12.88
CA SER A 138 4.95 14.58 -12.69
C SER A 138 5.54 15.85 -12.07
N SER A 139 5.00 17.02 -12.39
CA SER A 139 5.48 18.30 -11.85
C SER A 139 5.14 18.43 -10.36
N PHE A 140 3.92 18.05 -9.99
CA PHE A 140 3.45 18.15 -8.61
C PHE A 140 4.13 17.15 -7.68
N PHE A 141 4.44 15.93 -8.17
CA PHE A 141 5.15 14.93 -7.39
C PHE A 141 6.58 15.38 -7.05
N ASN A 142 7.31 15.91 -8.04
CA ASN A 142 8.66 16.44 -7.84
C ASN A 142 8.70 17.59 -6.84
N HIS A 143 7.69 18.47 -6.84
CA HIS A 143 7.67 19.63 -5.94
C HIS A 143 7.34 19.27 -4.48
N ARG A 144 6.56 18.21 -4.23
CA ARG A 144 6.00 17.93 -2.89
C ARG A 144 6.65 16.75 -2.16
N PHE A 145 7.28 15.82 -2.89
CA PHE A 145 7.88 14.62 -2.29
C PHE A 145 9.41 14.65 -2.20
N LEU A 146 10.13 15.45 -3.01
CA LEU A 146 11.61 15.53 -2.96
C LEU A 146 12.17 16.43 -1.84
N GLN A 147 11.34 16.95 -0.94
CA GLN A 147 11.78 17.80 0.18
C GLN A 147 11.94 17.07 1.52
N TYR A 148 12.00 15.74 1.50
CA TYR A 148 12.24 14.93 2.71
C TYR A 148 13.27 13.85 2.46
#